data_AF-A0A1F3SGZ8-F1
#
_entry.id   AF-A0A1F3SGZ8-F1
#
_cell.length_a   1.000
_cell.length_b   1.000
_cell.length_c   1.000
_cell.angle_alpha   90.00
_cell.angle_beta   90.00
_cell.angle_gamma   90.00
#
_symmetry.space_group_name_H-M   'P 1'
#
loop_
_entity.id
_entity.type
_entity.pdbx_description
1 polymer ?
#
loop_
_entity_poly.entity_id
_entity_poly.type
_entity_poly.pdbx_seq_one_letter_code
_entity_poly.pdbx_strand_id
1 'polypeptide(L)'
;MFFITIFSASRYAVAEPVTALTDDNCDCPKLSCNTSCEIDQDLTFYTEKCAGGSKVKSCSKPNCVKIANPPPSCGISESETSSKKSVGAESKREVASVADEVEIVGRVQFIEGSAKRLIGSTEKIEISIGDNIYEKDRIETSSTGKLQILFNSGNILNITPSSEVVITEASDSKSKLNQDKKRMLLDLIKGRVRNKVNQNYTGAESYYRVRTRTAVAGVRGTDFVMSAFNENEYMVSKIETFDGKVELSNIDLTEKVEIARGEGSSFVSPPTGNGHLTPIYKMSVEQVALLVSETDFSSPGGVKKTTQAARSSIEKTICADPAAKMNQCAWICEKNPVGEKTCRTDLSQVSCVRRICNANGEWSQPTRLPSSYSESCAPYKPIVKPCDY
;
A
#
# COMPACT_ATOMS: atom_id res chain seq x y z
N MET A 1 26.01 90.51 -18.96
CA MET A 1 24.61 91.00 -18.93
C MET A 1 24.02 90.77 -20.32
N PHE A 2 22.81 90.22 -20.41
CA PHE A 2 22.00 89.90 -21.61
C PHE A 2 22.52 88.75 -22.52
N PHE A 3 21.84 87.61 -22.72
CA PHE A 3 20.51 87.21 -23.26
C PHE A 3 20.47 87.01 -24.80
N ILE A 4 19.85 85.87 -25.19
CA ILE A 4 18.96 85.63 -26.36
C ILE A 4 19.54 84.99 -27.66
N THR A 5 19.21 83.67 -27.82
CA THR A 5 18.62 82.90 -28.97
C THR A 5 19.21 82.91 -30.40
N ILE A 6 18.99 81.97 -31.35
CA ILE A 6 18.47 80.58 -31.55
C ILE A 6 18.85 80.26 -33.04
N PHE A 7 18.95 78.97 -33.40
CA PHE A 7 18.66 78.27 -34.70
C PHE A 7 19.85 77.38 -35.13
N SER A 8 19.74 76.07 -34.94
CA SER A 8 19.09 75.07 -35.82
C SER A 8 20.05 74.51 -36.87
N ALA A 9 20.39 73.22 -36.73
CA ALA A 9 21.00 72.43 -37.78
C ALA A 9 20.23 71.11 -37.89
N SER A 10 19.48 70.98 -38.97
CA SER A 10 18.85 69.74 -39.41
C SER A 10 19.89 68.89 -40.15
N ARG A 11 20.07 67.63 -39.73
CA ARG A 11 20.76 66.61 -40.52
C ARG A 11 19.95 65.32 -40.49
N TYR A 12 19.57 64.90 -41.69
CA TYR A 12 19.12 63.56 -42.04
C TYR A 12 20.15 62.53 -41.58
N ALA A 13 19.69 61.45 -40.94
CA ALA A 13 20.48 60.25 -40.74
C ALA A 13 19.66 59.03 -41.17
N VAL A 14 20.33 58.26 -42.02
CA VAL A 14 19.93 57.07 -42.75
C VAL A 14 19.65 55.92 -41.79
N ALA A 15 18.64 55.11 -42.11
CA ALA A 15 18.34 53.87 -41.41
C ALA A 15 19.46 52.84 -41.62
N GLU A 16 20.07 52.39 -40.52
CA GLU A 16 20.93 51.21 -40.50
C GLU A 16 20.17 49.99 -39.92
N PRO A 17 20.49 48.78 -40.38
CA PRO A 17 19.66 47.60 -40.25
C PRO A 17 19.73 46.97 -38.85
N VAL A 18 18.61 46.37 -38.45
CA VAL A 18 18.50 45.53 -37.26
C VAL A 18 19.48 44.36 -37.39
N THR A 19 20.57 44.42 -36.64
CA THR A 19 21.48 43.30 -36.40
C THR A 19 20.71 42.20 -35.67
N ALA A 20 20.39 41.14 -36.40
CA ALA A 20 20.00 39.87 -35.80
C ALA A 20 21.19 39.34 -34.98
N LEU A 21 21.05 39.36 -33.65
CA LEU A 21 21.94 38.62 -32.78
C LEU A 21 21.66 37.13 -32.99
N THR A 22 22.59 36.45 -33.64
CA THR A 22 22.69 34.99 -33.68
C THR A 22 23.15 34.50 -32.31
N ASP A 23 22.20 34.09 -31.47
CA ASP A 23 22.51 33.24 -30.32
C ASP A 23 22.51 31.77 -30.79
N ASP A 24 23.71 31.27 -31.11
CA ASP A 24 23.98 29.87 -31.51
C ASP A 24 23.89 28.87 -30.34
N ASN A 25 23.40 29.28 -29.17
CA ASN A 25 23.46 28.45 -27.98
C ASN A 25 22.14 27.69 -27.75
N CYS A 26 22.16 26.37 -27.96
CA CYS A 26 21.00 25.49 -27.78
C CYS A 26 20.80 25.05 -26.31
N ASP A 27 21.01 25.97 -25.37
CA ASP A 27 20.83 25.71 -23.95
C ASP A 27 19.37 25.87 -23.53
N CYS A 28 18.98 25.12 -22.51
CA CYS A 28 17.66 25.25 -21.90
C CYS A 28 17.61 26.47 -20.97
N PRO A 29 16.52 27.25 -20.98
CA PRO A 29 16.36 28.35 -20.03
C PRO A 29 16.33 27.78 -18.61
N LYS A 30 17.12 28.37 -17.70
CA LYS A 30 17.09 28.01 -16.28
C LYS A 30 15.88 28.69 -15.64
N LEU A 31 14.76 27.97 -15.62
CA LEU A 31 13.51 28.42 -15.01
C LEU A 31 13.42 27.92 -13.57
N SER A 32 13.12 28.82 -12.64
CA SER A 32 12.92 28.53 -11.23
C SER A 32 11.67 29.25 -10.73
N CYS A 33 10.90 28.63 -9.83
CA CYS A 33 9.76 29.28 -9.20
C CYS A 33 10.19 30.51 -8.40
N ASN A 34 9.28 31.49 -8.28
CA ASN A 34 9.52 32.62 -7.41
C ASN A 34 9.47 32.14 -5.95
N THR A 35 10.64 31.86 -5.38
CA THR A 35 10.82 31.27 -4.04
C THR A 35 10.19 32.07 -2.90
N SER A 36 9.78 33.33 -3.14
CA SER A 36 9.08 34.14 -2.13
C SER A 36 7.58 33.88 -2.08
N CYS A 37 6.97 33.36 -3.15
CA CYS A 37 5.51 33.27 -3.29
C CYS A 37 5.02 31.92 -3.81
N GLU A 38 5.90 31.13 -4.41
CA GLU A 38 5.63 29.87 -5.08
C GLU A 38 6.69 28.84 -4.71
N ILE A 39 6.27 27.58 -4.58
CA ILE A 39 7.15 26.43 -4.39
C ILE A 39 7.08 25.53 -5.60
N ASP A 40 8.22 24.92 -5.93
CA ASP A 40 8.29 23.88 -6.95
C ASP A 40 7.70 22.59 -6.39
N GLN A 41 6.59 22.13 -6.98
CA GLN A 41 5.96 20.87 -6.61
C GLN A 41 6.41 19.69 -7.49
N ASP A 42 6.82 19.95 -8.74
CA ASP A 42 7.18 18.90 -9.70
C ASP A 42 7.89 19.46 -10.95
N LEU A 43 8.65 18.64 -11.68
CA LEU A 43 9.40 19.04 -12.88
C LEU A 43 8.78 18.47 -14.15
N THR A 44 8.34 19.35 -15.06
CA THR A 44 7.84 18.94 -16.38
C THR A 44 8.94 19.03 -17.43
N PHE A 45 9.18 17.94 -18.16
CA PHE A 45 10.13 17.91 -19.27
C PHE A 45 9.43 18.20 -20.61
N TYR A 46 10.07 18.99 -21.46
CA TYR A 46 9.57 19.37 -22.78
C TYR A 46 10.71 19.48 -23.80
N THR A 47 10.41 19.30 -25.08
CA THR A 47 11.41 19.33 -26.15
C THR A 47 11.17 20.50 -27.09
N GLU A 48 12.21 21.26 -27.42
CA GLU A 48 12.17 22.39 -28.35
C GLU A 48 13.24 22.29 -29.42
N LYS A 49 13.04 22.93 -30.58
CA LYS A 49 14.07 23.02 -31.63
C LYS A 49 15.04 24.16 -31.33
N CYS A 50 16.34 23.92 -31.55
CA CYS A 50 17.36 24.95 -31.50
C CYS A 50 17.11 25.99 -32.62
N ALA A 51 17.51 27.24 -32.41
CA ALA A 51 17.58 28.22 -33.49
C ALA A 51 18.53 27.67 -34.59
N GLY A 52 18.04 27.58 -35.84
CA GLY A 52 18.73 26.90 -36.94
C GLY A 52 18.15 25.53 -37.34
N GLY A 53 17.08 25.07 -36.67
CA GLY A 53 16.13 24.07 -37.18
C GLY A 53 16.59 22.61 -37.27
N SER A 54 17.88 22.34 -37.08
CA SER A 54 18.48 21.02 -37.33
C SER A 54 18.70 20.18 -36.07
N LYS A 55 18.52 20.74 -34.87
CA LYS A 55 18.74 20.07 -33.58
C LYS A 55 17.57 20.33 -32.64
N VAL A 56 17.30 19.39 -31.72
CA VAL A 56 16.28 19.47 -30.67
C VAL A 56 16.93 19.40 -29.29
N LYS A 57 16.43 20.18 -28.33
CA LYS A 57 16.84 20.19 -26.91
C LYS A 57 15.69 19.70 -26.04
N SER A 58 15.99 18.88 -25.03
CA SER A 58 15.04 18.50 -23.99
C SER A 58 15.32 19.30 -22.72
N CYS A 59 14.35 20.11 -22.31
CA CYS A 59 14.42 21.04 -21.20
C CYS A 59 13.47 20.64 -20.09
N SER A 60 13.73 21.10 -18.87
CA SER A 60 12.82 20.96 -17.74
C SER A 60 12.31 22.34 -17.30
N LYS A 61 11.06 22.39 -16.88
CA LYS A 61 10.47 23.56 -16.21
C LYS A 61 9.80 23.10 -14.90
N PRO A 62 10.03 23.82 -13.79
CA PRO A 62 9.38 23.52 -12.53
C PRO A 62 7.90 23.91 -12.58
N ASN A 63 7.07 23.20 -11.83
CA ASN A 63 5.64 23.44 -11.69
C ASN A 63 5.42 24.25 -10.41
N CYS A 64 5.28 25.56 -10.59
CA CYS A 64 5.25 26.52 -9.50
C CYS A 64 3.83 26.67 -8.97
N VAL A 65 3.63 26.32 -7.70
CA VAL A 65 2.35 26.47 -7.01
C VAL A 65 2.51 27.47 -5.88
N LYS A 66 1.53 28.38 -5.76
CA LYS A 66 1.53 29.41 -4.74
C LYS A 66 1.53 28.80 -3.34
N ILE A 67 2.34 29.37 -2.45
CA ILE A 67 2.42 28.94 -1.06
C ILE A 67 1.10 29.30 -0.36
N ALA A 68 0.57 28.41 0.48
CA ALA A 68 -0.75 28.57 1.11
C ALA A 68 -0.87 29.79 2.03
N ASN A 69 0.24 30.34 2.52
CA ASN A 69 0.31 31.60 3.30
C ASN A 69 1.50 32.44 2.82
N PRO A 70 1.38 33.15 1.68
CA PRO A 70 2.49 33.92 1.16
C PRO A 70 2.70 35.22 1.98
N PRO A 71 3.94 35.71 2.11
CA PRO A 71 4.21 36.98 2.78
C PRO A 71 3.51 38.16 2.07
N PRO A 72 3.24 39.28 2.76
CA PRO A 72 2.48 40.43 2.21
C PRO A 72 3.08 41.07 0.95
N SER A 73 4.35 40.79 0.65
CA SER A 73 5.07 41.25 -0.54
C SER A 73 4.68 40.52 -1.83
N CYS A 74 3.93 39.43 -1.74
CA CYS A 74 3.41 38.67 -2.88
C CYS A 74 2.12 39.32 -3.41
N GLY A 75 2.23 40.58 -3.84
CA GLY A 75 1.16 41.36 -4.42
C GLY A 75 1.72 42.56 -5.17
N ILE A 76 1.28 42.69 -6.44
CA ILE A 76 1.49 43.76 -7.43
C ILE A 76 2.59 43.46 -8.47
N SER A 77 2.17 43.18 -9.71
CA SER A 77 2.76 43.80 -10.90
C SER A 77 1.66 44.40 -11.75
N GLU A 78 1.94 45.61 -12.22
CA GLU A 78 1.08 46.58 -12.90
C GLU A 78 0.73 46.21 -14.36
N SER A 79 -0.09 47.10 -14.93
CA SER A 79 -0.62 47.26 -16.29
C SER A 79 -2.01 46.62 -16.51
N GLU A 80 -3.07 47.35 -16.86
CA GLU A 80 -3.21 48.76 -17.21
C GLU A 80 -4.70 49.20 -17.09
N THR A 81 -4.88 50.39 -16.54
CA THR A 81 -5.94 51.39 -16.82
C THR A 81 -7.43 51.16 -16.50
N SER A 82 -7.89 52.05 -15.60
CA SER A 82 -8.98 53.01 -15.80
C SER A 82 -10.31 52.77 -15.04
N SER A 83 -10.42 53.58 -13.98
CA SER A 83 -11.55 54.49 -13.72
C SER A 83 -12.75 54.04 -12.86
N LYS A 84 -12.91 54.84 -11.80
CA LYS A 84 -14.10 55.20 -10.99
C LYS A 84 -14.39 54.27 -9.80
N LYS A 85 -14.11 54.73 -8.56
CA LYS A 85 -15.04 55.46 -7.64
C LYS A 85 -16.39 54.74 -7.56
N SER A 86 -16.91 54.29 -6.42
CA SER A 86 -16.85 54.87 -5.07
C SER A 86 -17.69 54.01 -4.11
N VAL A 87 -17.29 53.99 -2.84
CA VAL A 87 -18.13 54.03 -1.62
C VAL A 87 -19.07 52.84 -1.35
N GLY A 88 -18.72 52.09 -0.30
CA GLY A 88 -19.51 52.07 0.94
C GLY A 88 -20.61 51.02 1.11
N ALA A 89 -20.52 50.35 2.27
CA ALA A 89 -21.58 49.75 3.07
C ALA A 89 -22.09 48.34 2.69
N GLU A 90 -21.54 47.38 3.43
CA GLU A 90 -22.22 46.26 4.10
C GLU A 90 -23.48 45.65 3.47
N SER A 91 -23.32 44.43 2.98
CA SER A 91 -24.29 43.37 3.25
C SER A 91 -23.55 42.04 3.40
N LYS A 92 -23.62 41.50 4.61
CA LYS A 92 -23.24 40.14 4.98
C LYS A 92 -23.78 39.15 3.93
N ARG A 93 -22.90 38.62 3.09
CA ARG A 93 -23.09 37.31 2.46
C ARG A 93 -21.79 36.54 2.59
N GLU A 94 -21.76 35.78 3.68
CA GLU A 94 -20.90 34.63 3.88
C GLU A 94 -21.09 33.69 2.69
N VAL A 95 -20.04 33.54 1.87
CA VAL A 95 -19.92 32.45 0.91
C VAL A 95 -18.69 31.68 1.34
N ALA A 96 -18.94 30.58 2.05
CA ALA A 96 -17.96 29.63 2.51
C ALA A 96 -17.08 29.16 1.35
N SER A 97 -15.76 29.28 1.52
CA SER A 97 -14.78 28.63 0.66
C SER A 97 -14.83 27.14 0.92
N VAL A 98 -15.10 26.35 -0.12
CA VAL A 98 -15.07 24.89 -0.07
C VAL A 98 -13.61 24.47 0.14
N ALA A 99 -13.26 24.16 1.38
CA ALA A 99 -12.14 23.29 1.68
C ALA A 99 -12.45 21.93 1.05
N ASP A 100 -11.48 21.27 0.42
CA ASP A 100 -11.61 19.83 0.13
C ASP A 100 -11.78 19.14 1.50
N GLU A 101 -13.03 18.86 1.86
CA GLU A 101 -13.37 18.14 3.07
C GLU A 101 -12.83 16.72 2.92
N VAL A 102 -11.78 16.41 3.67
CA VAL A 102 -11.27 15.05 3.80
C VAL A 102 -12.36 14.25 4.51
N GLU A 103 -13.11 13.45 3.74
CA GLU A 103 -14.28 12.74 4.24
C GLU A 103 -13.86 11.65 5.23
N ILE A 104 -14.49 11.64 6.40
CA ILE A 104 -14.37 10.55 7.38
C ILE A 104 -15.14 9.36 6.82
N VAL A 105 -14.45 8.27 6.52
CA VAL A 105 -15.03 7.07 5.90
C VAL A 105 -15.23 5.93 6.89
N GLY A 106 -14.58 6.00 8.05
CA GLY A 106 -14.73 4.99 9.09
C GLY A 106 -14.07 5.35 10.42
N ARG A 107 -14.09 4.40 11.34
CA ARG A 107 -13.49 4.50 12.67
C ARG A 107 -12.79 3.22 13.07
N VAL A 108 -11.69 3.36 13.78
CA VAL A 108 -10.96 2.25 14.40
C VAL A 108 -11.74 1.69 15.59
N GLN A 109 -12.05 0.40 15.56
CA GLN A 109 -12.78 -0.31 16.62
C GLN A 109 -11.88 -1.16 17.52
N PHE A 110 -10.74 -1.61 16.99
CA PHE A 110 -9.81 -2.45 17.72
C PHE A 110 -8.39 -2.21 17.21
N ILE A 111 -7.43 -2.24 18.13
CA ILE A 111 -6.00 -2.29 17.82
C ILE A 111 -5.28 -3.20 18.81
N GLU A 112 -4.35 -4.00 18.32
CA GLU A 112 -3.36 -4.76 19.09
C GLU A 112 -1.99 -4.54 18.43
N GLY A 113 -0.91 -4.46 19.21
CA GLY A 113 0.39 -4.09 18.67
C GLY A 113 0.43 -2.62 18.27
N SER A 114 0.87 -2.32 17.05
CA SER A 114 1.02 -0.94 16.56
C SER A 114 0.59 -0.82 15.09
N ALA A 115 -0.04 0.30 14.74
CA ALA A 115 -0.46 0.60 13.38
C ALA A 115 -0.31 2.10 13.13
N LYS A 116 0.12 2.46 11.92
CA LYS A 116 0.38 3.85 11.55
C LYS A 116 -0.41 4.22 10.31
N ARG A 117 -0.95 5.42 10.31
CA ARG A 117 -1.46 6.09 9.11
C ARG A 117 -0.36 6.95 8.51
N LEU A 118 -0.22 6.91 7.19
CA LEU A 118 0.63 7.81 6.42
C LEU A 118 -0.22 8.95 5.88
N ILE A 119 0.18 10.18 6.16
CA ILE A 119 -0.42 11.41 5.61
C ILE A 119 0.61 12.05 4.67
N GLY A 120 0.24 12.22 3.40
CA GLY A 120 1.17 12.71 2.37
C GLY A 120 2.33 11.71 2.13
N SER A 121 3.53 12.23 1.87
CA SER A 121 4.69 11.40 1.50
C SER A 121 5.53 10.90 2.67
N THR A 122 5.44 11.51 3.87
CA THR A 122 6.42 11.26 4.94
C THR A 122 5.88 11.22 6.36
N GLU A 123 4.70 11.80 6.64
CA GLU A 123 4.20 11.84 8.01
C GLU A 123 3.53 10.51 8.40
N LYS A 124 4.01 9.89 9.49
CA LYS A 124 3.41 8.68 10.07
C LYS A 124 2.77 9.00 11.41
N ILE A 125 1.46 8.85 11.51
CA ILE A 125 0.68 9.06 12.73
C ILE A 125 0.30 7.71 13.30
N GLU A 126 0.58 7.48 14.58
CA GLU A 126 0.14 6.25 15.27
C GLU A 126 -1.38 6.24 15.39
N ILE A 127 -1.99 5.09 15.10
CA ILE A 127 -3.43 4.89 15.15
C ILE A 127 -3.82 4.39 16.53
N SER A 128 -4.88 4.96 17.09
CA SER A 128 -5.50 4.54 18.36
C SER A 128 -6.95 4.10 18.15
N ILE A 129 -7.48 3.35 19.12
CA ILE A 129 -8.91 3.00 19.14
C ILE A 129 -9.74 4.28 19.16
N GLY A 130 -10.77 4.35 18.32
CA GLY A 130 -11.66 5.50 18.21
C GLY A 130 -11.24 6.53 17.17
N ASP A 131 -10.01 6.43 16.63
CA ASP A 131 -9.54 7.36 15.60
C ASP A 131 -10.39 7.25 14.33
N ASN A 132 -10.60 8.41 13.71
CA ASN A 132 -11.26 8.50 12.41
C ASN A 132 -10.29 8.10 11.30
N ILE A 133 -10.83 7.36 10.35
CA ILE A 133 -10.19 6.98 9.11
C ILE A 133 -10.80 7.80 7.99
N TYR A 134 -9.95 8.28 7.09
CA TYR A 134 -10.33 9.13 5.98
C TYR A 134 -10.07 8.45 4.65
N GLU A 135 -10.74 8.92 3.60
CA GLU A 135 -10.41 8.52 2.24
C GLU A 135 -8.95 8.89 1.92
N LYS A 136 -8.28 8.06 1.11
CA LYS A 136 -6.86 8.13 0.73
C LYS A 136 -5.88 7.84 1.86
N ASP A 137 -6.36 7.50 3.06
CA ASP A 137 -5.50 7.04 4.14
C ASP A 137 -4.76 5.77 3.72
N ARG A 138 -3.44 5.80 3.91
CA ARG A 138 -2.58 4.63 3.82
C ARG A 138 -2.25 4.15 5.22
N ILE A 139 -2.50 2.88 5.48
CA ILE A 139 -2.39 2.26 6.81
C ILE A 139 -1.36 1.14 6.76
N GLU A 140 -0.42 1.17 7.69
CA GLU A 140 0.64 0.16 7.87
C GLU A 140 0.54 -0.47 9.26
N THR A 141 0.45 -1.80 9.33
CA THR A 141 0.53 -2.55 10.60
C THR A 141 1.94 -3.11 10.81
N SER A 142 2.40 -3.14 12.07
CA SER A 142 3.67 -3.78 12.41
C SER A 142 3.58 -5.30 12.40
N SER A 143 4.68 -6.00 12.72
CA SER A 143 4.73 -7.47 12.78
C SER A 143 3.84 -8.10 13.86
N THR A 144 3.33 -7.30 14.79
CA THR A 144 2.31 -7.70 15.78
C THR A 144 1.03 -6.88 15.67
N GLY A 145 0.98 -5.94 14.73
CA GLY A 145 -0.10 -4.99 14.55
C GLY A 145 -1.36 -5.64 13.98
N LYS A 146 -2.48 -5.56 14.70
CA LYS A 146 -3.81 -5.90 14.20
C LYS A 146 -4.69 -4.68 14.32
N LEU A 147 -5.45 -4.37 13.29
CA LEU A 147 -6.33 -3.22 13.26
C LEU A 147 -7.70 -3.63 12.73
N GLN A 148 -8.77 -3.20 13.38
CA GLN A 148 -10.13 -3.31 12.85
C GLN A 148 -10.70 -1.93 12.58
N ILE A 149 -11.18 -1.72 11.36
CA ILE A 149 -11.87 -0.50 10.93
C ILE A 149 -13.33 -0.86 10.67
N LEU A 150 -14.24 -0.12 11.28
CA LEU A 150 -15.65 -0.09 10.92
C LEU A 150 -15.89 1.11 10.02
N PHE A 151 -16.23 0.86 8.76
CA PHE A 151 -16.60 1.91 7.83
C PHE A 151 -18.01 2.43 8.12
N ASN A 152 -18.30 3.65 7.67
CA ASN A 152 -19.63 4.27 7.79
C ASN A 152 -20.73 3.44 7.11
N SER A 153 -20.38 2.71 6.04
CA SER A 153 -21.20 1.72 5.36
C SER A 153 -21.66 0.56 6.27
N GLY A 154 -20.99 0.34 7.39
CA GLY A 154 -21.15 -0.85 8.23
C GLY A 154 -20.32 -2.05 7.76
N ASN A 155 -19.50 -1.90 6.73
CA ASN A 155 -18.49 -2.90 6.37
C ASN A 155 -17.35 -2.89 7.40
N ILE A 156 -16.75 -4.05 7.62
CA ILE A 156 -15.63 -4.20 8.56
C ILE A 156 -14.40 -4.68 7.80
N LEU A 157 -13.27 -4.01 8.03
CA LEU A 157 -11.97 -4.39 7.52
C LEU A 157 -11.04 -4.73 8.69
N ASN A 158 -10.59 -5.97 8.74
CA ASN A 158 -9.56 -6.42 9.66
C ASN A 158 -8.23 -6.49 8.91
N ILE A 159 -7.26 -5.70 9.35
CA ILE A 159 -5.90 -5.65 8.81
C ILE A 159 -5.00 -6.44 9.75
N THR A 160 -4.40 -7.49 9.22
CA THR A 160 -3.53 -8.40 9.99
C THR A 160 -2.11 -7.84 10.13
N PRO A 161 -1.19 -8.50 10.86
CA PRO A 161 0.19 -8.05 10.97
C PRO A 161 0.92 -7.92 9.62
N SER A 162 1.94 -7.05 9.61
CA SER A 162 2.83 -6.82 8.45
C SER A 162 2.09 -6.46 7.16
N SER A 163 0.98 -5.73 7.27
CA SER A 163 0.10 -5.41 6.16
C SER A 163 0.10 -3.91 5.85
N GLU A 164 -0.18 -3.59 4.59
CA GLU A 164 -0.22 -2.22 4.10
C GLU A 164 -1.39 -2.06 3.14
N VAL A 165 -2.31 -1.15 3.49
CA VAL A 165 -3.59 -0.96 2.80
C VAL A 165 -3.81 0.52 2.54
N VAL A 166 -4.34 0.87 1.38
CA VAL A 166 -4.80 2.23 1.06
C VAL A 166 -6.31 2.21 0.87
N ILE A 167 -7.01 3.17 1.46
CA ILE A 167 -8.46 3.33 1.30
C ILE A 167 -8.67 4.31 0.14
N THR A 168 -8.58 3.79 -1.07
CA THR A 168 -8.50 4.60 -2.29
C THR A 168 -9.81 5.32 -2.61
N GLU A 169 -10.94 4.66 -2.37
CA GLU A 169 -12.26 5.25 -2.53
C GLU A 169 -13.20 4.70 -1.46
N ALA A 170 -13.96 5.57 -0.80
CA ALA A 170 -15.00 5.16 0.12
C ALA A 170 -16.14 6.17 0.12
N SER A 171 -17.01 6.05 -0.87
CA SER A 171 -18.22 6.86 -0.97
C SER A 171 -19.41 6.09 -0.41
N ASP A 172 -19.93 6.61 0.70
CA ASP A 172 -21.23 6.25 1.22
C ASP A 172 -22.21 7.35 0.89
N SER A 173 -23.35 6.97 0.31
CA SER A 173 -24.32 7.88 -0.28
C SER A 173 -25.00 8.81 0.75
N LYS A 174 -24.28 9.83 1.22
CA LYS A 174 -24.79 10.91 2.09
C LYS A 174 -25.16 12.17 1.30
N SER A 175 -24.74 12.25 0.04
CA SER A 175 -25.16 13.30 -0.89
C SER A 175 -26.58 13.03 -1.38
N LYS A 176 -27.51 13.95 -1.11
CA LYS A 176 -28.91 13.90 -1.61
C LYS A 176 -29.00 13.76 -3.14
N LEU A 177 -27.93 14.02 -3.87
CA LEU A 177 -27.84 13.98 -5.35
C LEU A 177 -27.35 12.63 -5.91
N ASN A 178 -26.77 11.74 -5.10
CA ASN A 178 -26.16 10.47 -5.55
C ASN A 178 -26.62 9.27 -4.70
N GLN A 179 -27.92 9.22 -4.34
CA GLN A 179 -28.52 8.25 -3.39
C GLN A 179 -28.26 6.76 -3.72
N ASP A 180 -27.83 6.44 -4.94
CA ASP A 180 -27.75 5.06 -5.45
C ASP A 180 -26.34 4.52 -5.74
N LYS A 181 -25.28 5.30 -5.48
CA LYS A 181 -23.90 4.90 -5.83
C LYS A 181 -23.08 4.68 -4.57
N LYS A 182 -22.73 3.41 -4.29
CA LYS A 182 -21.87 3.00 -3.18
C LYS A 182 -20.58 2.46 -3.74
N ARG A 183 -19.45 3.07 -3.41
CA ARG A 183 -18.15 2.61 -3.94
C ARG A 183 -17.15 2.47 -2.80
N MET A 184 -16.55 1.29 -2.73
CA MET A 184 -15.42 1.00 -1.86
C MET A 184 -14.31 0.41 -2.72
N LEU A 185 -13.16 1.07 -2.73
CA LEU A 185 -11.93 0.56 -3.34
C LEU A 185 -10.83 0.58 -2.31
N LEU A 186 -10.30 -0.60 -2.02
CA LEU A 186 -9.15 -0.80 -1.14
C LEU A 186 -7.96 -1.30 -1.98
N ASP A 187 -6.79 -0.71 -1.81
CA ASP A 187 -5.55 -1.22 -2.38
C ASP A 187 -4.74 -1.95 -1.31
N LEU A 188 -4.67 -3.27 -1.39
CA LEU A 188 -3.80 -4.10 -0.57
C LEU A 188 -2.42 -4.18 -1.22
N ILE A 189 -1.45 -3.47 -0.65
CA ILE A 189 -0.08 -3.42 -1.17
C ILE A 189 0.68 -4.70 -0.81
N LYS A 190 0.55 -5.15 0.45
CA LYS A 190 1.11 -6.40 0.97
C LYS A 190 0.38 -6.84 2.23
N GLY A 191 0.59 -8.09 2.60
CA GLY A 191 0.05 -8.69 3.82
C GLY A 191 -1.32 -9.27 3.59
N ARG A 192 -2.22 -9.16 4.56
CA ARG A 192 -3.51 -9.82 4.54
C ARG A 192 -4.59 -8.97 5.21
N VAL A 193 -5.77 -8.98 4.61
CA VAL A 193 -6.97 -8.34 5.13
C VAL A 193 -8.17 -9.29 5.09
N ARG A 194 -9.05 -9.19 6.08
CA ARG A 194 -10.39 -9.79 6.02
C ARG A 194 -11.43 -8.70 5.86
N ASN A 195 -12.32 -8.91 4.90
CA ASN A 195 -13.37 -7.99 4.53
C ASN A 195 -14.70 -8.66 4.85
N LYS A 196 -15.46 -8.06 5.79
CA LYS A 196 -16.85 -8.42 6.06
C LYS A 196 -17.74 -7.36 5.44
N VAL A 197 -18.28 -7.68 4.27
CA VAL A 197 -19.06 -6.77 3.44
C VAL A 197 -20.54 -7.00 3.73
N ASN A 198 -21.12 -6.13 4.56
CA ASN A 198 -22.50 -6.26 5.05
C ASN A 198 -23.53 -5.57 4.14
N GLN A 199 -23.07 -4.75 3.20
CA GLN A 199 -23.93 -4.04 2.26
C GLN A 199 -24.10 -4.78 0.93
N ASN A 200 -25.29 -4.62 0.35
CA ASN A 200 -25.54 -4.96 -1.04
C ASN A 200 -25.09 -3.80 -1.94
N TYR A 201 -24.11 -4.08 -2.79
CA TYR A 201 -23.63 -3.17 -3.84
C TYR A 201 -24.42 -3.43 -5.12
N THR A 202 -25.57 -2.76 -5.22
CA THR A 202 -26.51 -2.87 -6.35
C THR A 202 -26.39 -1.68 -7.29
N GLY A 203 -26.55 -1.93 -8.59
CA GLY A 203 -26.40 -0.92 -9.64
C GLY A 203 -25.04 -1.00 -10.35
N ALA A 204 -24.99 -0.53 -11.60
CA ALA A 204 -23.80 -0.65 -12.44
C ALA A 204 -22.58 0.10 -11.90
N GLU A 205 -22.83 1.16 -11.13
CA GLU A 205 -21.78 2.02 -10.58
C GLU A 205 -21.45 1.75 -9.10
N SER A 206 -22.08 0.75 -8.49
CA SER A 206 -21.84 0.36 -7.10
C SER A 206 -20.92 -0.85 -7.03
N TYR A 207 -19.83 -0.76 -6.27
CA TYR A 207 -18.89 -1.86 -6.10
C TYR A 207 -18.19 -1.84 -4.75
N TYR A 208 -17.82 -3.03 -4.30
CA TYR A 208 -16.77 -3.23 -3.31
C TYR A 208 -15.64 -4.00 -3.99
N ARG A 209 -14.45 -3.39 -4.02
CA ARG A 209 -13.27 -3.98 -4.64
C ARG A 209 -12.07 -3.90 -3.72
N VAL A 210 -11.30 -4.98 -3.71
CA VAL A 210 -9.95 -4.99 -3.13
C VAL A 210 -8.99 -5.30 -4.26
N ARG A 211 -8.06 -4.39 -4.52
CA ARG A 211 -7.06 -4.51 -5.58
C ARG A 211 -5.70 -4.72 -4.96
N THR A 212 -4.90 -5.57 -5.60
CA THR A 212 -3.47 -5.69 -5.35
C THR A 212 -2.73 -5.22 -6.58
N ARG A 213 -1.40 -5.34 -6.56
CA ARG A 213 -0.60 -5.07 -7.75
C ARG A 213 -0.95 -5.94 -8.95
N THR A 214 -1.52 -7.12 -8.74
CA THR A 214 -1.69 -8.12 -9.80
C THR A 214 -3.13 -8.57 -10.04
N ALA A 215 -4.03 -8.30 -9.10
CA ALA A 215 -5.40 -8.81 -9.17
C ALA A 215 -6.42 -7.85 -8.57
N VAL A 216 -7.68 -8.07 -8.94
CA VAL A 216 -8.85 -7.36 -8.38
C VAL A 216 -9.83 -8.40 -7.86
N ALA A 217 -10.23 -8.26 -6.61
CA ALA A 217 -11.32 -8.98 -6.00
C ALA A 217 -12.57 -8.10 -5.97
N GLY A 218 -13.61 -8.49 -6.70
CA GLY A 218 -14.91 -7.83 -6.73
C GLY A 218 -15.96 -8.65 -5.99
N VAL A 219 -16.75 -8.01 -5.13
CA VAL A 219 -17.68 -8.74 -4.26
C VAL A 219 -19.05 -8.09 -4.14
N ARG A 220 -20.02 -8.91 -3.73
CA ARG A 220 -21.36 -8.49 -3.29
C ARG A 220 -21.75 -9.30 -2.06
N GLY A 221 -21.79 -8.66 -0.89
CA GLY A 221 -22.26 -9.29 0.36
C GLY A 221 -21.48 -10.55 0.76
N THR A 222 -20.21 -10.38 1.14
CA THR A 222 -19.27 -11.51 1.37
C THR A 222 -18.44 -11.34 2.63
N ASP A 223 -18.01 -12.46 3.20
CA ASP A 223 -16.94 -12.53 4.19
C ASP A 223 -15.76 -13.29 3.57
N PHE A 224 -14.64 -12.61 3.35
CA PHE A 224 -13.49 -13.19 2.67
C PHE A 224 -12.17 -12.57 3.12
N VAL A 225 -11.09 -13.30 2.88
CA VAL A 225 -9.71 -12.86 3.08
C VAL A 225 -9.05 -12.64 1.74
N MET A 226 -8.34 -11.52 1.61
CA MET A 226 -7.38 -11.29 0.54
C MET A 226 -5.97 -11.19 1.12
N SER A 227 -5.04 -11.96 0.56
CA SER A 227 -3.61 -11.89 0.89
C SER A 227 -2.81 -11.47 -0.34
N ALA A 228 -1.81 -10.62 -0.15
CA ALA A 228 -0.85 -10.20 -1.16
C ALA A 228 0.57 -10.40 -0.62
N PHE A 229 1.33 -11.30 -1.25
CA PHE A 229 2.69 -11.63 -0.82
C PHE A 229 3.56 -12.05 -2.00
N ASN A 230 4.87 -12.11 -1.76
CA ASN A 230 5.82 -12.64 -2.73
C ASN A 230 6.21 -14.07 -2.34
N GLU A 231 6.21 -14.98 -3.31
CA GLU A 231 6.68 -16.36 -3.16
C GLU A 231 7.68 -16.65 -4.26
N ASN A 232 8.97 -16.82 -3.93
CA ASN A 232 10.05 -17.05 -4.91
C ASN A 232 10.05 -16.02 -6.06
N GLU A 233 9.90 -14.73 -5.74
CA GLU A 233 9.76 -13.60 -6.67
C GLU A 233 8.41 -13.50 -7.42
N TYR A 234 7.53 -14.49 -7.31
CA TYR A 234 6.16 -14.40 -7.83
C TYR A 234 5.29 -13.57 -6.90
N MET A 235 4.55 -12.63 -7.46
CA MET A 235 3.53 -11.88 -6.73
C MET A 235 2.24 -12.70 -6.71
N VAL A 236 1.80 -13.07 -5.51
CA VAL A 236 0.61 -13.89 -5.29
C VAL A 236 -0.48 -13.04 -4.65
N SER A 237 -1.65 -13.02 -5.30
CA SER A 237 -2.88 -12.46 -4.76
C SER A 237 -3.86 -13.60 -4.49
N LYS A 238 -4.06 -13.93 -3.22
CA LYS A 238 -4.84 -15.11 -2.79
C LYS A 238 -6.17 -14.68 -2.17
N ILE A 239 -7.25 -15.35 -2.55
CA ILE A 239 -8.58 -15.17 -1.99
C ILE A 239 -9.05 -16.46 -1.32
N GLU A 240 -9.64 -16.30 -0.12
CA GLU A 240 -10.26 -17.37 0.66
C GLU A 240 -11.63 -16.89 1.17
N THR A 241 -12.71 -17.54 0.73
CA THR A 241 -14.08 -17.05 0.95
C THR A 241 -14.76 -17.84 2.07
N PHE A 242 -15.19 -17.17 3.12
CA PHE A 242 -15.96 -17.76 4.23
C PHE A 242 -17.46 -17.78 3.98
N ASP A 243 -17.99 -16.71 3.37
CA ASP A 243 -19.40 -16.60 3.03
C ASP A 243 -19.62 -15.75 1.76
N GLY A 244 -20.69 -16.08 1.03
CA GLY A 244 -20.99 -15.48 -0.26
C GLY A 244 -20.07 -15.98 -1.39
N LYS A 245 -19.76 -15.08 -2.34
CA LYS A 245 -19.00 -15.36 -3.57
C LYS A 245 -18.11 -14.18 -3.94
N VAL A 246 -16.85 -14.45 -4.24
CA VAL A 246 -15.87 -13.44 -4.64
C VAL A 246 -15.45 -13.67 -6.10
N GLU A 247 -15.52 -12.63 -6.94
CA GLU A 247 -14.92 -12.67 -8.27
C GLU A 247 -13.46 -12.21 -8.15
N LEU A 248 -12.51 -13.08 -8.47
CA LEU A 248 -11.09 -12.75 -8.56
C LEU A 248 -10.71 -12.64 -10.04
N SER A 249 -10.10 -11.53 -10.43
CA SER A 249 -9.62 -11.30 -11.79
C SER A 249 -8.18 -10.79 -11.83
N ASN A 250 -7.54 -10.88 -12.98
CA ASN A 250 -6.34 -10.09 -13.26
C ASN A 250 -6.67 -8.58 -13.31
N ILE A 251 -5.64 -7.73 -13.38
CA ILE A 251 -5.82 -6.27 -13.35
C ILE A 251 -6.58 -5.72 -14.57
N ASP A 252 -6.44 -6.38 -15.73
CA ASP A 252 -7.12 -5.99 -16.97
C ASP A 252 -8.56 -6.53 -17.07
N LEU A 253 -9.00 -7.29 -16.06
CA LEU A 253 -10.34 -7.90 -15.98
C LEU A 253 -10.67 -8.86 -17.15
N THR A 254 -9.65 -9.36 -17.83
CA THR A 254 -9.79 -10.28 -18.99
C THR A 254 -9.94 -11.73 -18.56
N GLU A 255 -9.34 -12.11 -17.44
CA GLU A 255 -9.44 -13.42 -16.84
C GLU A 255 -10.06 -13.31 -15.46
N LYS A 256 -11.02 -14.19 -15.16
CA LYS A 256 -11.75 -14.16 -13.89
C LYS A 256 -12.23 -15.52 -13.45
N VAL A 257 -12.33 -15.69 -12.13
CA VAL A 257 -12.86 -16.88 -11.47
C VAL A 257 -13.77 -16.48 -10.32
N GLU A 258 -14.89 -17.19 -10.15
CA GLU A 258 -15.78 -17.03 -9.00
C GLU A 258 -15.41 -18.03 -7.91
N ILE A 259 -15.17 -17.54 -6.69
CA ILE A 259 -14.71 -18.32 -5.53
C ILE A 259 -15.82 -18.30 -4.49
N ALA A 260 -16.52 -19.42 -4.33
CA ALA A 260 -17.65 -19.54 -3.43
C ALA A 260 -17.21 -19.83 -1.99
N ARG A 261 -18.18 -19.83 -1.07
CA ARG A 261 -17.99 -20.24 0.32
C ARG A 261 -17.19 -21.55 0.45
N GLY A 262 -16.19 -21.52 1.32
CA GLY A 262 -15.31 -22.65 1.63
C GLY A 262 -14.28 -22.94 0.54
N GLU A 263 -14.11 -22.04 -0.43
CA GLU A 263 -13.15 -22.17 -1.52
C GLU A 263 -12.06 -21.10 -1.46
N GLY A 264 -10.94 -21.39 -2.11
CA GLY A 264 -9.90 -20.42 -2.38
C GLY A 264 -9.30 -20.57 -3.78
N SER A 265 -8.67 -19.51 -4.25
CA SER A 265 -7.89 -19.46 -5.49
C SER A 265 -6.94 -18.26 -5.42
N SER A 266 -5.91 -18.27 -6.27
CA SER A 266 -4.89 -17.24 -6.33
C SER A 266 -4.69 -16.76 -7.77
N PHE A 267 -4.31 -15.50 -7.92
CA PHE A 267 -3.63 -15.01 -9.12
C PHE A 267 -2.13 -14.95 -8.85
N VAL A 268 -1.36 -15.65 -9.68
CA VAL A 268 0.10 -15.74 -9.54
C VAL A 268 0.74 -15.02 -10.72
N SER A 269 1.47 -13.94 -10.43
CA SER A 269 2.19 -13.15 -11.44
C SER A 269 3.70 -13.39 -11.31
N PRO A 270 4.37 -13.89 -12.35
CA PRO A 270 5.83 -13.94 -12.39
C PRO A 270 6.44 -12.52 -12.47
N PRO A 271 7.77 -12.39 -12.24
CA PRO A 271 8.51 -11.14 -12.51
C PRO A 271 8.44 -10.71 -13.97
N THR A 272 8.38 -11.69 -14.89
CA THR A 272 8.31 -11.49 -16.34
C THR A 272 7.26 -12.40 -16.96
N GLY A 273 6.49 -11.87 -17.90
CA GLY A 273 5.40 -12.59 -18.56
C GLY A 273 4.04 -12.38 -17.90
N ASN A 274 3.04 -13.12 -18.38
CA ASN A 274 1.67 -13.01 -17.93
C ASN A 274 1.44 -13.88 -16.68
N GLY A 275 0.68 -13.37 -15.73
CA GLY A 275 0.20 -14.17 -14.60
C GLY A 275 -0.93 -15.12 -15.00
N HIS A 276 -1.34 -15.97 -14.06
CA HIS A 276 -2.44 -16.92 -14.26
C HIS A 276 -3.26 -17.10 -12.97
N LEU A 277 -4.53 -17.48 -13.13
CA LEU A 277 -5.39 -17.93 -12.04
C LEU A 277 -5.11 -19.40 -11.71
N THR A 278 -5.00 -19.73 -10.43
CA THR A 278 -4.87 -21.12 -9.98
C THR A 278 -6.25 -21.80 -9.96
N PRO A 279 -6.31 -23.13 -10.12
CA PRO A 279 -7.55 -23.87 -9.89
C PRO A 279 -8.15 -23.56 -8.51
N ILE A 280 -9.49 -23.59 -8.45
CA ILE A 280 -10.20 -23.47 -7.19
C ILE A 280 -9.90 -24.70 -6.32
N TYR A 281 -9.54 -24.47 -5.06
CA TYR A 281 -9.40 -25.51 -4.06
C TYR A 281 -10.45 -25.34 -2.95
N LYS A 282 -10.77 -26.45 -2.28
CA LYS A 282 -11.65 -26.44 -1.10
C LYS A 282 -10.81 -26.30 0.16
N MET A 283 -11.22 -25.39 1.05
CA MET A 283 -10.62 -25.26 2.37
C MET A 283 -11.17 -26.35 3.30
N SER A 284 -10.29 -26.99 4.08
CA SER A 284 -10.72 -27.89 5.16
C SER A 284 -11.35 -27.10 6.31
N VAL A 285 -12.06 -27.79 7.19
CA VAL A 285 -12.67 -27.17 8.38
C VAL A 285 -11.60 -26.57 9.29
N GLU A 286 -10.47 -27.25 9.43
CA GLU A 286 -9.32 -26.81 10.22
C GLU A 286 -8.66 -25.57 9.60
N GLN A 287 -8.50 -25.55 8.27
CA GLN A 287 -7.97 -24.39 7.55
C GLN A 287 -8.88 -23.17 7.72
N VAL A 288 -10.20 -23.37 7.60
CA VAL A 288 -11.18 -22.30 7.83
C VAL A 288 -11.09 -21.79 9.27
N ALA A 289 -11.05 -22.68 10.26
CA ALA A 289 -10.98 -22.31 11.67
C ALA A 289 -9.69 -21.53 12.01
N LEU A 290 -8.56 -21.99 11.49
CA LEU A 290 -7.27 -21.31 11.66
C LEU A 290 -7.33 -19.91 11.04
N LEU A 291 -7.77 -19.81 9.78
CA LEU A 291 -7.86 -18.54 9.08
C LEU A 291 -8.81 -17.57 9.78
N VAL A 292 -9.95 -18.03 10.31
CA VAL A 292 -10.85 -17.22 11.13
C VAL A 292 -10.13 -16.70 12.37
N SER A 293 -9.41 -17.54 13.10
CA SER A 293 -8.71 -17.14 14.34
C SER A 293 -7.61 -16.09 14.10
N GLU A 294 -6.98 -16.12 12.91
CA GLU A 294 -5.91 -15.19 12.53
C GLU A 294 -6.42 -13.86 11.98
N THR A 295 -7.67 -13.81 11.52
CA THR A 295 -8.19 -12.69 10.72
C THR A 295 -9.47 -12.08 11.27
N ASP A 296 -10.10 -12.69 12.27
CA ASP A 296 -11.22 -12.11 13.00
C ASP A 296 -10.80 -11.53 14.34
N PHE A 297 -10.83 -10.21 14.46
CA PHE A 297 -10.47 -9.52 15.70
C PHE A 297 -11.70 -8.98 16.43
N SER A 298 -12.90 -9.35 16.00
CA SER A 298 -14.14 -8.81 16.52
C SER A 298 -14.36 -9.16 17.99
N SER A 299 -14.04 -8.22 18.88
CA SER A 299 -14.64 -8.11 20.21
C SER A 299 -14.69 -6.66 20.68
N PRO A 300 -15.84 -6.00 20.54
CA PRO A 300 -16.26 -4.93 21.43
C PRO A 300 -17.05 -5.56 22.61
N GLY A 301 -16.47 -5.52 23.82
CA GLY A 301 -17.20 -5.85 25.05
C GLY A 301 -17.15 -7.33 25.46
N GLY A 302 -15.99 -7.77 25.94
CA GLY A 302 -15.84 -9.13 26.41
C GLY A 302 -14.40 -9.48 26.77
N VAL A 303 -13.75 -8.64 27.57
CA VAL A 303 -12.75 -9.17 28.49
C VAL A 303 -13.52 -10.12 29.42
N LYS A 304 -13.70 -11.38 28.99
CA LYS A 304 -13.56 -12.45 29.96
C LYS A 304 -12.14 -12.25 30.45
N LYS A 305 -12.03 -11.70 31.66
CA LYS A 305 -10.88 -11.96 32.52
C LYS A 305 -10.81 -13.48 32.59
N THR A 306 -10.10 -14.09 31.64
CA THR A 306 -9.34 -15.28 31.99
C THR A 306 -8.43 -14.75 33.07
N THR A 307 -8.84 -15.04 34.30
CA THR A 307 -8.14 -14.76 35.54
C THR A 307 -6.65 -14.68 35.29
N GLN A 308 -6.05 -13.60 35.77
CA GLN A 308 -4.61 -13.49 35.97
C GLN A 308 -4.08 -14.81 36.53
N ALA A 309 -3.58 -15.66 35.64
CA ALA A 309 -2.62 -16.68 35.98
C ALA A 309 -1.28 -16.06 35.63
N ALA A 310 -0.61 -15.65 36.70
CA ALA A 310 0.75 -15.19 36.84
C ALA A 310 1.62 -15.14 35.57
N ARG A 311 2.35 -14.03 35.43
CA ARG A 311 3.66 -13.98 34.78
C ARG A 311 4.40 -15.30 34.99
N SER A 312 4.52 -16.09 33.93
CA SER A 312 5.47 -17.17 33.83
C SER A 312 5.88 -17.27 32.37
N SER A 313 7.12 -16.89 32.12
CA SER A 313 7.90 -17.23 30.93
C SER A 313 7.82 -18.74 30.66
N ILE A 314 6.98 -19.16 29.72
CA ILE A 314 7.07 -20.51 29.15
C ILE A 314 7.08 -20.35 27.64
N GLU A 315 8.27 -20.57 27.09
CA GLU A 315 8.55 -20.62 25.67
C GLU A 315 7.71 -21.74 25.04
N LYS A 316 6.62 -21.36 24.37
CA LYS A 316 5.69 -22.34 23.78
C LYS A 316 6.35 -22.97 22.56
N THR A 317 6.66 -24.25 22.62
CA THR A 317 7.00 -25.06 21.45
C THR A 317 5.77 -25.13 20.54
N ILE A 318 5.92 -24.70 19.28
CA ILE A 318 4.83 -24.61 18.31
C ILE A 318 4.78 -25.82 17.37
N CYS A 319 5.91 -26.48 17.10
CA CYS A 319 5.93 -27.77 16.40
C CYS A 319 5.92 -28.92 17.40
N ALA A 320 5.22 -29.99 17.05
CA ALA A 320 5.14 -31.21 17.83
C ALA A 320 6.00 -32.33 17.20
N ASP A 321 6.48 -33.25 18.05
CA ASP A 321 7.13 -34.52 17.68
C ASP A 321 8.25 -34.41 16.60
N PRO A 322 9.45 -33.90 16.95
CA PRO A 322 9.83 -33.42 18.27
C PRO A 322 9.27 -32.03 18.60
N ALA A 323 9.19 -31.70 19.88
CA ALA A 323 8.74 -30.37 20.30
C ALA A 323 9.79 -29.30 19.94
N ALA A 324 9.38 -28.25 19.23
CA ALA A 324 10.29 -27.18 18.81
C ALA A 324 9.61 -25.79 18.76
N LYS A 325 10.41 -24.74 18.96
CA LYS A 325 9.99 -23.34 18.77
C LYS A 325 10.14 -22.93 17.31
N MET A 326 9.51 -21.82 16.93
CA MET A 326 9.68 -21.21 15.61
C MET A 326 11.16 -21.06 15.25
N ASN A 327 11.51 -21.43 14.02
CA ASN A 327 12.88 -21.36 13.47
C ASN A 327 13.92 -22.25 14.18
N GLN A 328 13.51 -23.19 15.03
CA GLN A 328 14.37 -24.28 15.44
C GLN A 328 14.32 -25.40 14.41
N CYS A 329 15.40 -26.18 14.34
CA CYS A 329 15.51 -27.32 13.44
C CYS A 329 15.40 -28.62 14.23
N ALA A 330 14.89 -29.65 13.58
CA ALA A 330 14.99 -31.04 14.03
C ALA A 330 15.96 -31.80 13.13
N TRP A 331 16.94 -32.45 13.73
CA TRP A 331 17.86 -33.37 13.07
C TRP A 331 17.46 -34.80 13.42
N ILE A 332 17.13 -35.59 12.40
CA ILE A 332 16.53 -36.91 12.53
C ILE A 332 17.37 -37.91 11.74
N CYS A 333 17.77 -39.02 12.38
CA CYS A 333 18.36 -40.16 11.68
C CYS A 333 17.24 -41.10 11.22
N GLU A 334 16.96 -41.12 9.92
CA GLU A 334 15.93 -41.99 9.34
C GLU A 334 16.53 -43.35 8.96
N LYS A 335 15.78 -44.42 9.24
CA LYS A 335 16.08 -45.83 8.87
C LYS A 335 17.41 -46.38 9.41
N ASN A 336 17.89 -45.85 10.53
CA ASN A 336 19.07 -46.39 11.21
C ASN A 336 18.80 -47.83 11.71
N PRO A 337 19.71 -48.80 11.49
CA PRO A 337 19.56 -50.15 12.03
C PRO A 337 19.42 -50.14 13.56
N VAL A 338 18.67 -51.10 14.10
CA VAL A 338 18.45 -51.25 15.55
C VAL A 338 19.75 -51.71 16.23
N GLY A 339 20.17 -51.04 17.29
CA GLY A 339 21.40 -51.33 18.06
C GLY A 339 22.63 -50.48 17.72
N GLU A 340 22.61 -49.70 16.64
CA GLU A 340 23.67 -48.77 16.23
C GLU A 340 23.80 -47.56 17.17
N LYS A 341 25.03 -47.25 17.57
CA LYS A 341 25.33 -46.16 18.51
C LYS A 341 25.42 -44.78 17.84
N THR A 342 25.51 -44.75 16.51
CA THR A 342 25.64 -43.53 15.70
C THR A 342 24.68 -43.57 14.52
N CYS A 343 24.42 -42.41 13.90
CA CYS A 343 23.64 -42.36 12.66
C CYS A 343 24.51 -42.85 11.50
N ARG A 344 24.28 -44.08 11.03
CA ARG A 344 25.12 -44.79 10.05
C ARG A 344 24.90 -44.34 8.61
N THR A 345 25.17 -43.06 8.32
CA THR A 345 25.01 -42.49 6.96
C THR A 345 25.96 -43.08 5.91
N ASP A 346 26.90 -43.94 6.32
CA ASP A 346 27.70 -44.81 5.43
C ASP A 346 26.85 -45.91 4.77
N LEU A 347 25.72 -46.28 5.36
CA LEU A 347 24.77 -47.22 4.80
C LEU A 347 23.78 -46.51 3.87
N SER A 348 23.59 -47.04 2.67
CA SER A 348 22.76 -46.43 1.62
C SER A 348 21.31 -46.11 2.03
N GLN A 349 20.75 -46.90 2.96
CA GLN A 349 19.38 -46.78 3.45
C GLN A 349 19.22 -45.77 4.59
N VAL A 350 20.30 -45.33 5.23
CA VAL A 350 20.27 -44.43 6.39
C VAL A 350 20.47 -43.01 5.91
N SER A 351 19.72 -42.06 6.49
CA SER A 351 19.87 -40.64 6.14
C SER A 351 19.71 -39.75 7.36
N CYS A 352 20.64 -38.81 7.53
CA CYS A 352 20.49 -37.69 8.45
C CYS A 352 19.71 -36.59 7.72
N VAL A 353 18.54 -36.23 8.24
CA VAL A 353 17.67 -35.22 7.65
C VAL A 353 17.42 -34.07 8.61
N ARG A 354 17.28 -32.87 8.05
CA ARG A 354 16.93 -31.65 8.79
C ARG A 354 15.53 -31.17 8.40
N ARG A 355 14.73 -30.76 9.38
CA ARG A 355 13.43 -30.09 9.20
C ARG A 355 13.42 -28.78 9.99
N ILE A 356 12.75 -27.75 9.48
CA ILE A 356 12.61 -26.43 10.12
C ILE A 356 11.21 -26.34 10.72
N CYS A 357 11.10 -25.83 11.94
CA CYS A 357 9.82 -25.55 12.57
C CYS A 357 9.25 -24.22 12.07
N ASN A 358 8.18 -24.29 11.29
CA ASN A 358 7.53 -23.12 10.70
C ASN A 358 6.58 -22.44 11.69
N ALA A 359 6.24 -21.18 11.42
CA ALA A 359 5.34 -20.39 12.27
C ALA A 359 3.92 -20.98 12.41
N ASN A 360 3.49 -21.80 11.43
CA ASN A 360 2.22 -22.53 11.47
C ASN A 360 2.25 -23.79 12.36
N GLY A 361 3.39 -24.10 13.00
CA GLY A 361 3.56 -25.29 13.84
C GLY A 361 3.86 -26.57 13.06
N GLU A 362 4.08 -26.49 11.75
CA GLU A 362 4.43 -27.64 10.92
C GLU A 362 5.94 -27.72 10.66
N TRP A 363 6.44 -28.95 10.56
CA TRP A 363 7.81 -29.21 10.12
C TRP A 363 7.93 -29.07 8.60
N SER A 364 8.98 -28.38 8.14
CA SER A 364 9.32 -28.32 6.72
C SER A 364 9.57 -29.71 6.12
N GLN A 365 9.54 -29.79 4.78
CA GLN A 365 10.00 -30.99 4.08
C GLN A 365 11.44 -31.36 4.50
N PRO A 366 11.75 -32.67 4.65
CA PRO A 366 13.05 -33.12 5.10
C PRO A 366 14.14 -32.78 4.07
N THR A 367 15.18 -32.11 4.53
CA THR A 367 16.40 -31.86 3.75
C THR A 367 17.45 -32.91 4.09
N ARG A 368 17.88 -33.71 3.11
CA ARG A 368 18.95 -34.70 3.31
C ARG A 368 20.30 -34.00 3.46
N LEU A 369 21.00 -34.27 4.55
CA LEU A 369 22.32 -33.70 4.81
C LEU A 369 23.44 -34.60 4.24
N PRO A 370 24.60 -34.01 3.87
CA PRO A 370 25.80 -34.78 3.53
C PRO A 370 26.28 -35.66 4.69
N SER A 371 27.01 -36.74 4.41
CA SER A 371 27.51 -37.69 5.43
C SER A 371 28.41 -37.05 6.50
N SER A 372 29.01 -35.88 6.22
CA SER A 372 29.77 -35.08 7.19
C SER A 372 28.92 -34.58 8.37
N TYR A 373 27.60 -34.57 8.25
CA TYR A 373 26.66 -34.15 9.29
C TYR A 373 26.13 -35.33 10.14
N SER A 374 26.66 -36.54 9.96
CA SER A 374 26.23 -37.74 10.70
C SER A 374 26.22 -37.56 12.21
N GLU A 375 27.15 -36.78 12.77
CA GLU A 375 27.22 -36.46 14.21
C GLU A 375 26.13 -35.49 14.68
N SER A 376 25.51 -34.73 13.76
CA SER A 376 24.41 -33.82 14.09
C SER A 376 23.07 -34.53 14.28
N CYS A 377 22.94 -35.78 13.84
CA CYS A 377 21.77 -36.62 14.05
C CYS A 377 22.03 -37.68 15.12
N ALA A 378 21.24 -37.69 16.20
CA ALA A 378 21.27 -38.81 17.14
C ALA A 378 20.65 -40.08 16.50
N PRO A 379 21.12 -41.28 16.88
CA PRO A 379 20.77 -42.52 16.20
C PRO A 379 19.29 -42.91 16.31
N TYR A 380 18.59 -42.47 17.36
CA TYR A 380 17.21 -42.88 17.66
C TYR A 380 16.28 -41.77 18.16
N LYS A 381 16.83 -40.59 18.47
CA LYS A 381 16.05 -39.49 19.01
C LYS A 381 16.28 -38.25 18.15
N PRO A 382 15.22 -37.56 17.71
CA PRO A 382 15.38 -36.26 17.09
C PRO A 382 16.10 -35.30 18.04
N ILE A 383 17.06 -34.54 17.51
CA ILE A 383 17.68 -33.43 18.23
C ILE A 383 16.99 -32.16 17.78
N VAL A 384 16.60 -31.30 18.71
CA VAL A 384 16.08 -29.96 18.40
C VAL A 384 17.01 -28.90 18.98
N LYS A 385 17.49 -27.99 18.13
CA LYS A 385 18.38 -26.87 18.48
C LYS A 385 18.20 -25.72 17.46
N PRO A 386 18.73 -24.52 17.71
CA PRO A 386 18.76 -23.46 16.70
C PRO A 386 19.38 -23.96 15.40
N CYS A 387 18.75 -23.66 14.27
CA CYS A 387 19.21 -24.10 12.96
C CYS A 387 20.63 -23.60 12.64
N ASP A 388 21.40 -24.44 11.97
CA ASP A 388 22.72 -24.17 11.41
C ASP A 388 22.57 -23.61 9.99
N TYR A 389 22.35 -22.30 9.88
CA TYR A 389 22.39 -21.60 8.60
C TYR A 389 23.76 -20.99 8.36
#